data_AF-A0A7S3Y7F0-F1
#
_entry.id   AF-A0A7S3Y7F0-F1
#
_cell.length_a   1.000
_cell.length_b   1.000
_cell.length_c   1.000
_cell.angle_alpha   90.00
_cell.angle_beta   90.00
_cell.angle_gamma   90.00
#
_symmetry.space_group_name_H-M   'P 1'
#
loop_
_entity.id
_entity.type
_entity.pdbx_description
1 polymer ?
#
loop_
_entity_poly.entity_id
_entity_poly.type
_entity_poly.pdbx_seq_one_letter_code
_entity_poly.pdbx_strand_id
1 'polypeptide(L)'
;ALARRLGLRRAVGLRLLPELGGPIALGLLRPCVLLPAALLSRLPADLLEALLAHELAHVRRWDYLANLLQSAVEALLFFHPVVWWLSARMRAERELVADEISADLVGDSRCLALALHALSDLQAGPQPQVALAARGGELLQRMERLLTPRPQATGWKLALPALLIAATSFVVQAGSRAAPDTPAAAAPAT
;
A
#
# COMPACT_ATOMS: atom_id res chain seq x y z
N ALA A 1 19.95 0.84 -12.99
CA ALA A 1 19.40 -0.29 -13.78
C ALA A 1 18.02 -0.74 -13.28
N LEU A 2 17.84 -0.88 -11.96
CA LEU A 2 16.58 -1.29 -11.32
C LEU A 2 15.33 -0.53 -11.80
N ALA A 3 15.35 0.80 -11.82
CA ALA A 3 14.20 1.59 -12.29
C ALA A 3 13.76 1.25 -13.72
N ARG A 4 14.70 0.95 -14.62
CA ARG A 4 14.40 0.50 -15.99
C ARG A 4 13.81 -0.91 -16.01
N ARG A 5 14.33 -1.83 -15.18
CA ARG A 5 13.79 -3.20 -15.04
C ARG A 5 12.36 -3.19 -14.47
N LEU A 6 12.03 -2.24 -13.60
CA LEU A 6 10.67 -1.97 -13.12
C LEU A 6 9.79 -1.25 -14.15
N GLY A 7 10.30 -0.89 -15.33
CA GLY A 7 9.52 -0.18 -16.36
C GLY A 7 9.17 1.27 -15.99
N LEU A 8 9.95 1.92 -15.11
CA LEU A 8 9.84 3.35 -14.85
C LEU A 8 10.44 4.13 -16.03
N ARG A 9 9.58 4.92 -16.69
CA ARG A 9 9.99 5.78 -17.81
C ARG A 9 10.60 7.11 -17.37
N ARG A 10 10.37 7.50 -16.12
CA ARG A 10 10.82 8.77 -15.53
C ARG A 10 12.12 8.56 -14.77
N ALA A 11 13.00 9.56 -14.81
CA ALA A 11 14.17 9.59 -13.95
C ALA A 11 13.72 9.71 -12.49
N VAL A 12 14.18 8.78 -11.65
CA VAL A 12 13.98 8.83 -10.20
C VAL A 12 15.25 9.42 -9.60
N GLY A 13 15.12 10.53 -8.87
CA GLY A 13 16.24 11.11 -8.13
C GLY A 13 16.62 10.21 -6.96
N LEU A 14 17.91 10.04 -6.70
CA LEU A 14 18.39 9.41 -5.47
C LEU A 14 19.14 10.48 -4.68
N ARG A 15 18.76 10.69 -3.42
CA ARG A 15 19.43 11.65 -2.53
C ARG A 15 19.83 10.96 -1.24
N LEU A 16 21.04 11.27 -0.77
CA LEU A 16 21.54 10.79 0.51
C LEU A 16 21.27 11.83 1.58
N LEU A 17 20.66 11.39 2.69
CA LEU A 17 20.41 12.24 3.84
C LEU A 17 20.94 11.55 5.10
N PRO A 18 21.81 12.21 5.89
CA PRO A 18 22.41 11.56 7.07
C PRO A 18 21.43 11.23 8.19
N GLU A 19 20.40 12.07 8.38
CA GLU A 19 19.52 12.03 9.57
C GLU A 19 18.22 11.22 9.36
N LEU A 20 18.11 10.45 8.29
CA LEU A 20 16.91 9.65 8.04
C LEU A 20 16.94 8.34 8.81
N GLY A 21 15.82 8.01 9.47
CA GLY A 21 15.64 6.71 10.11
C GLY A 21 15.47 5.56 9.11
N GLY A 22 15.07 5.83 7.86
CA GLY A 22 14.88 4.81 6.84
C GLY A 22 14.80 5.38 5.44
N PRO A 23 14.79 4.51 4.42
CA PRO A 23 14.55 4.93 3.04
C PRO A 23 13.13 5.49 2.89
N ILE A 24 12.96 6.51 2.04
CA ILE A 24 11.67 7.13 1.77
C ILE A 24 11.55 7.50 0.29
N ALA A 25 10.54 6.97 -0.39
CA ALA A 25 10.12 7.44 -1.71
C ALA A 25 9.13 8.62 -1.63
N LEU A 26 9.46 9.73 -2.32
CA LEU A 26 8.65 10.96 -2.35
C LEU A 26 8.39 11.45 -3.78
N GLY A 27 7.28 12.16 -3.96
CA GLY A 27 7.01 12.97 -5.16
C GLY A 27 6.22 12.24 -6.26
N LEU A 28 5.30 12.99 -6.88
CA LEU A 28 4.41 12.49 -7.94
C LEU A 28 4.99 12.69 -9.35
N LEU A 29 5.37 13.94 -9.67
CA LEU A 29 5.84 14.30 -11.01
C LEU A 29 7.33 14.04 -11.18
N ARG A 30 8.11 14.26 -10.12
CA ARG A 30 9.57 14.04 -10.06
C ARG A 30 9.88 13.16 -8.85
N PRO A 31 9.70 11.84 -8.97
CA PRO A 31 9.93 10.94 -7.85
C PRO A 31 11.38 11.00 -7.40
N CYS A 32 11.59 10.97 -6.09
CA CYS A 32 12.88 10.99 -5.44
C CYS A 32 12.89 9.96 -4.31
N VAL A 33 13.88 9.08 -4.31
CA VAL A 33 14.17 8.18 -3.19
C VAL A 33 15.22 8.85 -2.32
N LEU A 34 14.87 9.06 -1.06
CA LEU A 34 15.80 9.50 -0.03
C LEU A 34 16.35 8.26 0.68
N LEU A 35 17.67 8.18 0.81
CA LEU A 35 18.34 7.03 1.41
C LEU A 35 19.23 7.52 2.56
N PRO A 36 19.12 6.91 3.76
CA PRO A 36 20.08 7.15 4.83
C PRO A 36 21.50 6.79 4.37
N ALA A 37 22.46 7.70 4.55
CA ALA A 37 23.86 7.44 4.19
C ALA A 37 24.43 6.21 4.93
N ALA A 38 23.92 5.93 6.13
CA ALA A 38 24.28 4.74 6.92
C ALA A 38 23.95 3.42 6.23
N LEU A 39 22.95 3.37 5.33
CA LEU A 39 22.63 2.14 4.61
C LEU A 39 23.73 1.78 3.61
N LEU A 40 24.36 2.77 2.98
CA LEU A 40 25.45 2.55 2.03
C LEU A 40 26.70 1.96 2.70
N SER A 41 26.95 2.28 3.96
CA SER A 41 28.13 1.80 4.69
C SER A 41 27.90 0.51 5.45
N ARG A 42 26.64 0.14 5.74
CA ARG A 42 26.31 -1.00 6.61
C ARG A 42 25.64 -2.17 5.90
N LEU A 43 25.05 -1.96 4.72
CA LEU A 43 24.43 -3.03 3.95
C LEU A 43 25.32 -3.45 2.77
N PRO A 44 25.43 -4.77 2.48
CA PRO A 44 26.00 -5.24 1.24
C PRO A 44 25.12 -4.81 0.05
N ALA A 45 25.73 -4.74 -1.14
CA ALA A 45 25.13 -4.15 -2.34
C ALA A 45 23.81 -4.84 -2.74
N ASP A 46 23.76 -6.15 -2.59
CA ASP A 46 22.63 -7.03 -2.88
C ASP A 46 21.42 -6.75 -1.96
N LEU A 47 21.63 -6.59 -0.65
CA LEU A 47 20.56 -6.19 0.27
C LEU A 47 20.09 -4.75 0.01
N LEU A 48 21.04 -3.86 -0.33
CA LEU A 48 20.71 -2.48 -0.70
C LEU A 48 19.89 -2.43 -1.99
N GLU A 49 20.21 -3.24 -3.00
CA GLU A 49 19.44 -3.34 -4.23
C GLU A 49 18.01 -3.81 -3.97
N ALA A 50 17.81 -4.78 -3.06
CA ALA A 50 16.48 -5.22 -2.64
C ALA A 50 15.68 -4.11 -1.94
N LEU A 51 16.30 -3.32 -1.06
CA LEU A 51 15.63 -2.17 -0.44
C LEU A 51 15.30 -1.08 -1.47
N LEU A 52 16.22 -0.79 -2.39
CA LEU A 52 15.96 0.19 -3.46
C LEU A 52 14.87 -0.29 -4.41
N ALA A 53 14.79 -1.59 -4.69
CA ALA A 53 13.72 -2.18 -5.48
C ALA A 53 12.36 -2.00 -4.79
N HIS A 54 12.31 -2.15 -3.46
CA HIS A 54 11.12 -1.87 -2.63
C HIS A 54 10.65 -0.42 -2.74
N GLU A 55 11.57 0.54 -2.54
CA GLU A 55 11.23 1.96 -2.66
C GLU A 55 10.79 2.34 -4.08
N LEU A 56 11.43 1.77 -5.10
CA LEU A 56 11.04 1.99 -6.49
C LEU A 56 9.67 1.35 -6.80
N ALA A 57 9.27 0.28 -6.11
CA ALA A 57 7.93 -0.28 -6.24
C ALA A 57 6.86 0.71 -5.76
N HIS A 58 7.10 1.41 -4.64
CA HIS A 58 6.21 2.49 -4.18
C HIS A 58 6.11 3.63 -5.20
N VAL A 59 7.24 4.04 -5.80
CA VAL A 59 7.25 5.04 -6.88
C VAL A 59 6.43 4.58 -8.08
N ARG A 60 6.61 3.33 -8.51
CA ARG A 60 5.90 2.76 -9.66
C ARG A 60 4.39 2.68 -9.45
N ARG A 61 3.96 2.41 -8.22
CA ARG A 61 2.55 2.25 -7.84
C ARG A 61 1.87 3.55 -7.45
N TRP A 62 2.59 4.67 -7.45
CA TRP A 62 2.07 5.98 -7.07
C TRP A 62 1.56 6.00 -5.62
N ASP A 63 2.23 5.26 -4.73
CA ASP A 63 1.80 5.09 -3.34
C ASP A 63 1.75 6.44 -2.59
N TYR A 64 2.54 7.42 -3.02
CA TYR A 64 2.44 8.80 -2.54
C TYR A 64 1.05 9.41 -2.77
N LEU A 65 0.45 9.21 -3.96
CA LEU A 65 -0.92 9.69 -4.25
C LEU A 65 -1.95 8.92 -3.43
N ALA A 66 -1.78 7.60 -3.34
CA ALA A 66 -2.67 6.77 -2.53
C ALA A 66 -2.65 7.19 -1.05
N ASN A 67 -1.48 7.56 -0.52
CA ASN A 67 -1.34 8.09 0.82
C ASN A 67 -2.01 9.46 0.97
N LEU A 68 -1.85 10.37 0.00
CA LEU A 68 -2.51 11.67 0.01
C LEU A 68 -4.05 11.54 0.02
N LEU A 69 -4.59 10.64 -0.81
CA LEU A 69 -6.02 10.36 -0.84
C LEU A 69 -6.51 9.74 0.48
N GLN A 70 -5.77 8.77 1.03
CA GLN A 70 -6.07 8.20 2.35
C GLN A 70 -6.09 9.28 3.43
N SER A 71 -5.09 10.15 3.49
CA SER A 71 -5.03 11.25 4.45
C SER A 71 -6.16 12.26 4.28
N ALA A 72 -6.58 12.55 3.05
CA ALA A 72 -7.75 13.40 2.80
C ALA A 72 -9.04 12.74 3.31
N VAL A 73 -9.23 11.43 3.06
CA VAL A 73 -10.39 10.68 3.55
C VAL A 73 -10.39 10.59 5.08
N GLU A 74 -9.24 10.31 5.70
CA GLU A 74 -9.06 10.31 7.15
C GLU A 74 -9.36 11.69 7.76
N ALA A 75 -8.94 12.77 7.11
CA ALA A 75 -9.21 14.13 7.59
C ALA A 75 -10.71 14.49 7.52
N LEU A 76 -11.40 14.08 6.44
CA LEU A 76 -12.83 14.34 6.26
C LEU A 76 -13.70 13.45 7.15
N LEU A 77 -13.28 12.21 7.39
CA LEU A 77 -14.02 11.19 8.13
C LEU A 77 -13.31 10.80 9.44
N PHE A 78 -12.63 11.76 10.08
CA PHE A 78 -11.77 11.53 11.25
C PHE A 78 -12.49 10.85 12.43
N PHE A 79 -13.81 11.00 12.52
CA PHE A 79 -14.65 10.42 13.57
C PHE A 79 -15.08 8.97 13.28
N HIS A 80 -14.83 8.43 12.09
CA HIS A 80 -15.35 7.13 11.67
C HIS A 80 -14.33 5.99 11.92
N PRO A 81 -14.56 5.07 12.87
CA PRO A 81 -13.59 4.03 13.24
C PRO A 81 -13.26 3.06 12.09
N VAL A 82 -14.23 2.76 11.22
CA VAL A 82 -13.98 1.88 10.05
C VAL A 82 -13.02 2.52 9.05
N VAL A 83 -12.97 3.85 8.95
CA VAL A 83 -12.03 4.53 8.04
C VAL A 83 -10.61 4.33 8.53
N TRP A 84 -10.36 4.52 9.82
CA TRP A 84 -9.06 4.23 10.44
C TRP A 84 -8.63 2.78 10.23
N TRP A 85 -9.54 1.83 10.46
CA TRP A 85 -9.27 0.41 10.25
C TRP A 85 -8.94 0.09 8.79
N LEU A 86 -9.74 0.61 7.85
CA LEU A 86 -9.55 0.38 6.42
C LEU A 86 -8.23 1.01 5.94
N SER A 87 -7.93 2.23 6.37
CA SER A 87 -6.65 2.88 6.09
C SER A 87 -5.46 2.07 6.60
N ALA A 88 -5.53 1.56 7.83
CA ALA A 88 -4.49 0.69 8.38
C ALA A 88 -4.34 -0.59 7.53
N ARG A 89 -5.45 -1.21 7.12
CA ARG A 89 -5.44 -2.40 6.26
C ARG A 89 -4.85 -2.12 4.88
N MET A 90 -5.19 -0.99 4.27
CA MET A 90 -4.64 -0.54 2.99
C MET A 90 -3.15 -0.27 3.08
N ARG A 91 -2.67 0.31 4.19
CA ARG A 91 -1.25 0.55 4.44
C ARG A 91 -0.49 -0.76 4.53
N ALA A 92 -1.01 -1.75 5.27
CA ALA A 92 -0.41 -3.08 5.36
C ALA A 92 -0.34 -3.81 4.01
N GLU A 93 -1.41 -3.81 3.21
CA GLU A 93 -1.35 -4.44 1.87
C GLU A 93 -0.43 -3.68 0.90
N ARG A 94 -0.26 -2.36 1.05
CA ARG A 94 0.68 -1.61 0.22
C ARG A 94 2.11 -2.09 0.43
N GLU A 95 2.53 -2.28 1.68
CA GLU A 95 3.85 -2.83 2.01
C GLU A 95 4.02 -4.25 1.44
N LEU A 96 3.03 -5.12 1.63
CA LEU A 96 3.11 -6.51 1.17
C LEU A 96 3.19 -6.65 -0.37
N VAL A 97 2.52 -5.76 -1.10
CA VAL A 97 2.61 -5.72 -2.57
C VAL A 97 3.95 -5.11 -3.02
N ALA A 98 4.48 -4.12 -2.31
CA ALA A 98 5.80 -3.57 -2.60
C ALA A 98 6.90 -4.60 -2.36
N ASP A 99 6.78 -5.37 -1.27
CA ASP A 99 7.66 -6.48 -0.92
C ASP A 99 7.69 -7.54 -2.04
N GLU A 100 6.51 -7.94 -2.53
CA GLU A 100 6.40 -8.90 -3.62
C GLU A 100 7.03 -8.39 -4.91
N ILE A 101 6.75 -7.15 -5.32
CA ILE A 101 7.34 -6.57 -6.53
C ILE A 101 8.86 -6.50 -6.41
N SER A 102 9.38 -6.17 -5.23
CA SER A 102 10.81 -6.11 -4.98
C SER A 102 11.45 -7.50 -5.04
N ALA A 103 10.86 -8.48 -4.36
CA ALA A 103 11.31 -9.87 -4.36
C ALA A 103 11.29 -10.48 -5.77
N ASP A 104 10.24 -10.23 -6.55
CA ASP A 104 10.13 -10.69 -7.94
C ASP A 104 11.18 -10.02 -8.84
N LEU A 105 11.45 -8.73 -8.64
CA LEU A 105 12.44 -8.01 -9.42
C LEU A 105 13.86 -8.50 -9.14
N VAL A 106 14.20 -8.73 -7.87
CA VAL A 106 15.52 -9.22 -7.47
C VAL A 106 15.66 -10.72 -7.73
N GLY A 107 14.56 -11.47 -7.69
CA GLY A 107 14.53 -12.92 -7.82
C GLY A 107 14.88 -13.66 -6.53
N ASP A 108 14.90 -12.97 -5.39
CA ASP A 108 15.28 -13.54 -4.09
C ASP A 108 14.50 -12.89 -2.94
N SER A 109 13.45 -13.58 -2.48
CA SER A 109 12.65 -13.15 -1.32
C SER A 109 13.42 -13.18 0.00
N ARG A 110 14.43 -14.06 0.12
CA ARG A 110 15.25 -14.15 1.34
C ARG A 110 16.18 -12.96 1.44
N CYS A 111 16.78 -12.53 0.32
CA CYS A 111 17.56 -11.30 0.24
C CYS A 111 16.73 -10.10 0.74
N LEU A 112 15.49 -9.94 0.27
CA LEU A 112 14.62 -8.87 0.76
C LEU A 112 14.31 -9.00 2.27
N ALA A 113 13.99 -10.19 2.76
CA ALA A 113 13.70 -10.40 4.18
C ALA A 113 14.91 -10.03 5.08
N LEU A 114 16.12 -10.38 4.66
CA LEU A 114 17.37 -10.00 5.35
C LEU A 114 17.58 -8.48 5.31
N ALA A 115 17.28 -7.85 4.19
CA ALA A 115 17.43 -6.41 4.05
C ALA A 115 16.45 -5.63 4.94
N LEU A 116 15.21 -6.10 5.05
CA LEU A 116 14.19 -5.54 5.95
C LEU A 116 14.58 -5.72 7.43
N HIS A 117 15.11 -6.88 7.80
CA HIS A 117 15.58 -7.13 9.16
C HIS A 117 16.74 -6.20 9.52
N ALA A 118 17.76 -6.11 8.66
CA ALA A 118 18.89 -5.21 8.84
C ALA A 118 18.45 -3.74 8.93
N LEU A 119 17.48 -3.31 8.12
CA LEU A 119 16.90 -1.98 8.23
C LEU A 119 16.21 -1.75 9.59
N SER A 120 15.50 -2.76 10.12
CA SER A 120 14.85 -2.68 11.43
C SER A 120 15.87 -2.52 12.57
N ASP A 121 17.00 -3.22 12.49
CA ASP A 121 18.07 -3.14 13.49
C ASP A 121 18.70 -1.74 13.52
N LEU A 122 18.85 -1.11 12.34
CA LEU A 122 19.32 0.26 12.23
C LEU A 122 18.32 1.28 12.78
N GLN A 123 17.04 0.91 12.87
CA GLN A 123 15.95 1.73 13.40
C GLN A 123 15.62 1.46 14.87
N ALA A 124 16.34 0.56 15.53
CA ALA A 124 16.18 0.22 16.94
C ALA A 124 16.70 1.34 17.86
N GLY A 125 16.06 2.51 17.80
CA GLY A 125 16.24 3.61 18.75
C GLY A 125 15.32 3.47 19.97
N PRO A 126 15.45 4.35 20.97
CA PRO A 126 14.58 4.35 22.14
C PRO A 126 13.13 4.61 21.72
N GLN A 127 12.29 3.58 21.81
CA GLN A 127 10.87 3.66 21.51
C GLN A 127 10.05 3.11 22.68
N PRO A 128 8.82 3.62 22.88
CA PRO A 128 7.90 3.02 23.84
C PRO A 128 7.65 1.55 23.49
N GLN A 129 7.64 0.68 24.50
CA GLN A 129 7.60 -0.78 24.32
C GLN A 129 6.42 -1.26 23.45
N VAL A 130 5.27 -0.57 23.54
CA VAL A 130 4.08 -0.85 22.72
C VAL A 130 4.33 -0.59 21.23
N ALA A 131 5.01 0.50 20.88
CA ALA A 131 5.36 0.82 19.49
C ALA A 131 6.41 -0.15 18.94
N LEU A 132 7.34 -0.59 19.78
CA LEU A 132 8.34 -1.60 19.41
C LEU A 132 7.68 -2.95 19.10
N ALA A 133 6.75 -3.41 19.94
CA ALA A 133 6.02 -4.65 19.72
C ALA A 133 5.16 -4.61 18.44
N ALA A 134 4.46 -3.50 18.19
CA ALA A 134 3.67 -3.31 16.97
C ALA A 134 4.53 -3.38 15.70
N ARG A 135 5.66 -2.65 15.68
CA ARG A 135 6.62 -2.68 14.57
C ARG A 135 7.23 -4.06 14.34
N GLY A 136 7.60 -4.75 15.42
CA GLY A 136 8.12 -6.12 15.34
C GLY A 136 7.11 -7.10 14.75
N GLY A 137 5.84 -6.97 15.12
CA GLY A 137 4.75 -7.79 14.57
C GLY A 137 4.52 -7.56 13.07
N GLU A 138 4.53 -6.30 12.62
CA GLU A 138 4.41 -5.96 11.19
C GLU A 138 5.58 -6.49 10.36
N LEU A 139 6.81 -6.38 10.86
CA LEU A 139 8.00 -6.91 10.19
C LEU A 139 7.94 -8.44 10.08
N LEU A 140 7.60 -9.13 11.18
CA LEU A 140 7.48 -10.59 11.19
C LEU A 140 6.43 -11.05 10.16
N GLN A 141 5.26 -10.40 10.14
CA GLN A 141 4.20 -10.71 9.17
C GLN A 141 4.69 -10.57 7.72
N ARG A 142 5.47 -9.53 7.41
CA ARG A 142 6.05 -9.33 6.09
C ARG A 142 7.06 -10.42 5.72
N MET A 143 7.96 -10.76 6.64
CA MET A 143 8.95 -11.83 6.44
C MET A 143 8.28 -13.19 6.24
N GLU A 144 7.28 -13.53 7.05
CA GLU A 144 6.50 -14.76 6.91
C GLU A 144 5.81 -14.81 5.53
N ARG A 145 5.19 -13.71 5.10
CA ARG A 145 4.50 -13.64 3.80
C ARG A 145 5.47 -13.67 2.61
N LEU A 146 6.70 -13.21 2.77
CA LEU A 146 7.76 -13.30 1.74
C LEU A 146 8.34 -14.71 1.62
N LEU A 147 8.48 -15.42 2.74
CA LEU A 147 9.12 -16.74 2.79
C LEU A 147 8.14 -17.90 2.57
N THR A 148 6.84 -17.64 2.69
CA THR A 148 5.81 -18.66 2.48
C THR A 148 5.32 -18.64 1.02
N PRO A 149 5.33 -19.78 0.31
CA PRO A 149 4.79 -19.85 -1.05
C PRO A 149 3.29 -19.52 -1.04
N ARG A 150 2.87 -18.62 -1.95
CA ARG A 150 1.47 -18.22 -2.03
C ARG A 150 0.60 -19.38 -2.54
N PRO A 151 -0.50 -19.71 -1.85
CA PRO A 151 -1.53 -20.52 -2.46
C PRO A 151 -2.16 -19.74 -3.62
N GLN A 152 -2.27 -20.34 -4.81
CA GLN A 152 -3.01 -19.74 -5.92
C GLN A 152 -4.48 -19.58 -5.52
N ALA A 153 -4.92 -18.33 -5.38
CA ALA A 153 -6.32 -18.03 -5.14
C ALA A 153 -7.14 -18.45 -6.36
N THR A 154 -7.91 -19.52 -6.23
CA THR A 154 -8.77 -20.03 -7.30
C THR A 154 -9.93 -19.04 -7.51
N GLY A 155 -9.96 -18.37 -8.67
CA GLY A 155 -10.85 -17.23 -8.94
C GLY A 155 -12.36 -17.48 -8.85
N TRP A 156 -12.80 -18.74 -8.81
CA TRP A 156 -14.22 -19.08 -8.67
C TRP A 156 -14.82 -18.68 -7.31
N LYS A 157 -14.00 -18.58 -6.26
CA LYS A 157 -14.46 -18.20 -4.91
C LYS A 157 -14.87 -16.71 -4.81
N LEU A 158 -14.41 -15.87 -5.73
CA LEU A 158 -14.77 -14.45 -5.82
C LEU A 158 -16.01 -14.18 -6.69
N ALA A 159 -16.44 -15.16 -7.50
CA ALA A 159 -17.60 -15.01 -8.36
C ALA A 159 -18.91 -14.90 -7.55
N LEU A 160 -19.03 -15.66 -6.46
CA LEU A 160 -20.23 -15.69 -5.60
C LEU A 160 -20.50 -14.33 -4.89
N PRO A 161 -19.53 -13.70 -4.19
CA PRO A 161 -19.76 -12.39 -3.59
C PRO A 161 -19.95 -11.28 -4.65
N ALA A 162 -19.27 -11.35 -5.79
CA ALA A 162 -19.46 -10.38 -6.88
C ALA A 162 -20.88 -10.44 -7.47
N LEU A 163 -21.44 -11.66 -7.63
CA LEU A 163 -22.81 -11.85 -8.11
C LEU A 163 -23.84 -11.32 -7.10
N LEU A 164 -23.60 -11.53 -5.79
CA LEU A 164 -24.45 -11.01 -4.72
C LEU A 164 -24.47 -9.47 -4.68
N ILE A 165 -23.32 -8.82 -4.84
CA ILE A 165 -23.21 -7.35 -4.89
C ILE A 165 -23.89 -6.79 -6.15
N ALA A 166 -23.77 -7.46 -7.28
CA ALA A 166 -24.45 -7.07 -8.51
C ALA A 166 -25.99 -7.20 -8.38
N ALA A 167 -26.46 -8.28 -7.75
CA ALA A 167 -27.89 -8.52 -7.53
C ALA A 167 -28.50 -7.48 -6.58
N THR A 168 -27.84 -7.16 -5.47
CA THR A 168 -28.33 -6.13 -4.53
C THR A 168 -28.34 -4.74 -5.16
N SER A 169 -27.31 -4.39 -5.94
CA SER A 169 -27.25 -3.12 -6.68
C SER A 169 -28.35 -2.98 -7.74
N PHE A 170 -28.75 -4.10 -8.37
CA PHE A 170 -29.85 -4.13 -9.33
C PHE A 170 -31.21 -3.93 -8.64
N VAL A 171 -31.45 -4.58 -7.50
CA VAL A 171 -32.70 -4.45 -6.74
C VAL A 171 -32.91 -3.00 -6.23
N VAL A 172 -31.84 -2.35 -5.75
CA VAL A 172 -31.90 -0.95 -5.29
C VAL A 172 -32.24 0.01 -6.43
N GLN A 173 -31.66 -0.18 -7.61
CA GLN A 173 -31.98 0.65 -8.79
C GLN A 173 -33.38 0.37 -9.36
N ALA A 174 -33.89 -0.86 -9.25
CA ALA A 174 -35.23 -1.19 -9.68
C ALA A 174 -36.29 -0.57 -8.75
N GLY A 175 -36.04 -0.56 -7.43
CA GLY A 175 -36.93 0.05 -6.45
C GLY A 175 -37.01 1.57 -6.53
N SER A 176 -35.92 2.25 -6.91
CA SER A 176 -35.91 3.71 -7.05
C SER A 176 -36.60 4.22 -8.31
N ARG A 177 -36.74 3.39 -9.35
CA ARG A 177 -37.50 3.72 -10.58
C ARG A 177 -39.01 3.50 -10.48
N ALA A 178 -39.47 2.84 -9.42
CA ALA A 178 -40.87 2.46 -9.25
C ALA A 178 -41.71 3.47 -8.46
N ALA A 179 -41.19 4.66 -8.12
CA ALA A 179 -41.99 5.72 -7.54
C ALA A 179 -42.94 6.29 -8.63
N PRO A 180 -44.26 6.11 -8.54
CA PRO A 180 -45.18 6.64 -9.53
C PRO A 180 -45.31 8.16 -9.35
N ASP A 181 -45.10 8.91 -10.43
CA ASP A 181 -45.50 10.32 -10.51
C ASP A 181 -47.01 10.38 -10.29
N THR A 182 -47.43 10.89 -9.13
CA THR A 182 -48.85 11.13 -8.86
C THR A 182 -49.28 12.28 -9.77
N PRO A 183 -50.23 12.10 -10.72
CA PRO A 183 -50.71 13.22 -11.50
C PRO A 183 -51.50 14.16 -10.57
N ALA A 184 -51.12 15.44 -10.59
CA ALA A 184 -51.82 16.50 -9.88
C ALA A 184 -53.30 16.51 -10.30
N ALA A 185 -54.18 16.16 -9.37
CA ALA A 185 -55.62 16.19 -9.59
C ALA A 185 -56.04 17.63 -9.91
N ALA A 186 -56.56 17.83 -11.13
CA ALA A 186 -57.19 19.06 -11.54
C ALA A 186 -58.40 19.34 -10.65
N ALA A 187 -58.45 20.53 -10.04
CA ALA A 187 -59.59 21.01 -9.29
C ALA A 187 -60.82 21.14 -10.21
N PRO A 188 -62.01 20.68 -9.81
CA PRO A 188 -63.22 20.99 -10.55
C PRO A 188 -63.61 22.44 -10.31
N ALA A 189 -63.76 23.20 -11.39
CA ALA A 189 -64.48 24.46 -11.38
C ALA A 189 -65.98 24.15 -11.43
N THR A 190 -66.70 24.46 -10.35
CA THR A 190 -68.07 25.02 -10.26
C THR A 190 -68.52 24.98 -8.82
#